data_AF-A0AAU3VB19-F1
#
_entry.id   AF-A0AAU3VB19-F1
#
_cell.length_a   1.000
_cell.length_b   1.000
_cell.length_c   1.000
_cell.angle_alpha   90.00
_cell.angle_beta   90.00
_cell.angle_gamma   90.00
#
_symmetry.space_group_name_H-M   'P 1'
#
loop_
_entity.id
_entity.type
_entity.pdbx_description
1 polymer ?
#
loop_
_entity_poly.entity_id
_entity_poly.type
_entity_poly.pdbx_seq_one_letter_code
_entity_poly.pdbx_strand_id
1 'polypeptide(L)'
;MTSLTWNRLRAVAGRPATAPVASLVAGAAGAAYLWGTDPHQEGHWLPRCPFNFLTGLLCPACGATRMVYDLMHGDLSAAFHDNALLLLASPFPLYLYARWVTEGLRGRSYRPTLGRRAQLAVLGIAVAWAVVRNAV
;
A
#
# COMPACT_ATOMS: atom_id res chain seq x y z
N MET A 1 11.62 35.87 8.28
CA MET A 1 11.78 34.86 7.21
C MET A 1 11.06 33.53 7.49
N THR A 2 10.82 33.15 8.75
CA THR A 2 10.15 31.90 9.15
C THR A 2 8.62 31.88 8.97
N SER A 3 7.95 33.04 8.93
CA SER A 3 6.48 33.12 8.75
C SER A 3 6.02 32.88 7.30
N LEU A 4 6.84 33.30 6.33
CA LEU A 4 6.56 33.14 4.89
C LEU A 4 6.67 31.68 4.43
N THR A 5 7.62 30.92 4.99
CA THR A 5 7.77 29.49 4.71
C THR A 5 6.61 28.68 5.29
N TRP A 6 6.18 28.99 6.52
CA TRP A 6 5.04 28.32 7.17
C TRP A 6 3.72 28.53 6.43
N ASN A 7 3.42 29.74 5.97
CA ASN A 7 2.21 30.03 5.19
C ASN A 7 2.21 29.33 3.83
N ARG A 8 3.37 29.24 3.17
CA ARG A 8 3.49 28.49 1.91
C ARG A 8 3.28 26.98 2.11
N LEU A 9 3.83 26.41 3.17
CA LEU A 9 3.63 24.99 3.49
C LEU A 9 2.15 24.67 3.77
N ARG A 10 1.43 25.54 4.50
CA ARG A 10 -0.02 25.39 4.71
C ARG A 10 -0.83 25.53 3.44
N ALA A 11 -0.48 26.51 2.59
CA ALA A 11 -1.14 26.72 1.30
C ALA A 11 -0.94 25.53 0.34
N VAL A 12 0.23 24.88 0.37
CA VAL A 12 0.49 23.65 -0.39
C VAL A 12 -0.20 22.45 0.25
N ALA A 13 -0.13 22.27 1.58
CA ALA A 13 -0.79 21.18 2.28
C ALA A 13 -2.33 21.19 2.12
N GLY A 14 -2.93 22.37 1.94
CA GLY A 14 -4.36 22.52 1.69
C GLY A 14 -4.82 22.16 0.28
N ARG A 15 -3.91 21.91 -0.67
CA ARG A 15 -4.28 21.54 -2.04
C ARG A 15 -4.75 20.08 -2.10
N PRO A 16 -5.83 19.77 -2.84
CA PRO A 16 -6.33 18.40 -2.96
C PRO A 16 -5.33 17.46 -3.66
N ALA A 17 -4.38 17.99 -4.43
CA ALA A 17 -3.31 17.22 -5.07
C ALA A 17 -2.19 16.76 -4.10
N THR A 18 -2.03 17.40 -2.94
CA THR A 18 -0.83 17.20 -2.13
C THR A 18 -0.77 15.81 -1.51
N ALA A 19 -1.87 15.32 -0.94
CA ALA A 19 -1.95 13.97 -0.39
C ALA A 19 -1.73 12.86 -1.45
N PRO A 20 -2.41 12.87 -2.61
CA PRO A 20 -2.18 11.85 -3.64
C PRO A 20 -0.75 11.89 -4.17
N VAL A 21 -0.20 13.08 -4.45
CA VAL A 21 1.18 13.21 -4.94
C VAL A 21 2.20 12.76 -3.89
N ALA A 22 2.02 13.14 -2.62
CA ALA A 22 2.90 12.69 -1.55
C ALA A 22 2.86 11.16 -1.40
N SER A 23 1.68 10.55 -1.51
CA SER A 23 1.55 9.08 -1.47
C SER A 23 2.21 8.40 -2.67
N LEU A 24 2.13 8.99 -3.88
CA LEU A 24 2.80 8.50 -5.08
C LEU A 24 4.32 8.52 -4.90
N VAL A 25 4.85 9.64 -4.40
CA VAL A 25 6.29 9.80 -4.13
C VAL A 25 6.77 8.79 -3.09
N ALA A 26 6.02 8.62 -2.00
CA ALA A 26 6.33 7.63 -0.98
C ALA A 26 6.30 6.19 -1.53
N GLY A 27 5.28 5.86 -2.32
CA GLY A 27 5.16 4.56 -2.98
C GLY A 27 6.29 4.29 -3.96
N ALA A 28 6.67 5.27 -4.78
CA ALA A 28 7.78 5.18 -5.71
C ALA A 28 9.13 5.00 -5.00
N ALA A 29 9.35 5.72 -3.90
CA ALA A 29 10.54 5.55 -3.06
C ALA A 29 10.61 4.14 -2.45
N GLY A 30 9.48 3.63 -1.95
CA GLY A 30 9.38 2.26 -1.44
C GLY A 30 9.65 1.22 -2.53
N ALA A 31 9.07 1.39 -3.71
CA ALA A 31 9.33 0.51 -4.85
C ALA A 31 10.80 0.55 -5.28
N ALA A 32 11.42 1.74 -5.37
CA ALA A 32 12.83 1.87 -5.71
C ALA A 32 13.74 1.17 -4.69
N TYR A 33 13.40 1.22 -3.40
CA TYR A 33 14.09 0.47 -2.36
C TYR A 33 13.96 -1.05 -2.57
N LEU A 34 12.72 -1.53 -2.80
CA LEU A 34 12.44 -2.96 -3.01
C LEU A 34 13.11 -3.49 -4.28
N TRP A 35 13.23 -2.69 -5.34
CA TRP A 35 13.92 -3.12 -6.57
C TRP A 35 15.33 -3.67 -6.29
N GLY A 36 16.06 -3.07 -5.34
CA GLY A 36 17.40 -3.53 -4.95
C GLY A 36 17.45 -4.35 -3.67
N THR A 37 16.32 -4.55 -2.99
CA THR A 37 16.27 -5.19 -1.66
C THR A 37 15.19 -6.25 -1.64
N ASP A 38 15.61 -7.52 -1.62
CA ASP A 38 14.71 -8.67 -1.58
C ASP A 38 14.04 -8.83 -0.19
N PRO A 39 12.73 -8.64 -0.05
CA PRO A 39 11.98 -8.81 1.20
C PRO A 39 11.74 -10.29 1.58
N HIS A 40 12.20 -11.25 0.76
CA HIS A 40 12.25 -12.66 1.12
C HIS A 40 13.41 -12.96 2.07
N GLN A 41 14.50 -12.20 1.96
CA GLN A 41 15.71 -12.38 2.76
C GLN A 41 15.70 -11.51 4.01
N GLU A 42 16.36 -12.00 5.05
CA GLU A 42 16.66 -11.20 6.24
C GLU A 42 17.93 -10.35 6.05
N GLY A 43 18.19 -9.40 6.96
CA GLY A 43 19.40 -8.57 6.94
C GLY A 43 19.26 -7.24 6.20
N HIS A 44 18.09 -6.94 5.65
CA HIS A 44 17.79 -5.62 5.08
C HIS A 44 17.33 -4.61 6.15
N TRP A 45 17.20 -3.34 5.75
CA TRP A 45 16.80 -2.25 6.65
C TRP A 45 15.29 -2.23 6.95
N LEU A 46 14.49 -3.02 6.23
CA LEU A 46 13.08 -3.19 6.58
C LEU A 46 12.99 -3.83 7.98
N PRO A 47 12.29 -3.19 8.94
CA PRO A 47 12.16 -3.74 10.28
C PRO A 47 11.40 -5.07 10.23
N ARG A 48 11.82 -6.02 11.07
CA ARG A 48 11.10 -7.29 11.20
C ARG A 48 9.66 -7.01 11.63
N CYS A 49 8.71 -7.63 10.94
CA CYS A 49 7.30 -7.47 11.25
C CYS A 49 6.99 -7.96 12.67
N PRO A 50 6.43 -7.13 13.56
CA PRO A 50 6.11 -7.54 14.93
C PRO A 50 5.13 -8.72 14.96
N PHE A 51 4.17 -8.76 14.03
CA PHE A 51 3.21 -9.87 13.94
C PHE A 51 3.91 -11.19 13.60
N ASN A 52 4.79 -11.18 12.59
CA ASN A 52 5.58 -12.36 12.24
C ASN A 52 6.53 -12.76 13.36
N PHE A 53 7.14 -11.78 14.04
CA PHE A 53 8.00 -12.05 15.18
C PHE A 53 7.26 -12.74 16.33
N LEU A 54 6.02 -12.31 16.62
CA LEU A 54 5.21 -12.86 17.71
C LEU A 54 4.55 -14.20 17.38
N THR A 55 4.13 -14.40 16.14
CA THR A 55 3.27 -15.54 15.75
C THR A 55 3.94 -16.53 14.80
N GLY A 56 5.05 -16.16 14.17
CA GLY A 56 5.64 -16.89 13.05
C GLY A 56 4.89 -16.71 11.72
N LEU A 57 3.70 -16.10 11.73
CA LEU A 57 2.82 -16.00 10.57
C LEU A 57 3.10 -14.77 9.72
N LEU A 58 2.82 -14.85 8.42
CA LEU A 58 2.91 -13.69 7.52
C LEU A 58 1.60 -12.89 7.55
N CYS A 59 1.69 -11.62 7.94
CA CYS A 59 0.55 -10.72 7.88
C CYS A 59 0.28 -10.27 6.42
N PRO A 60 -0.94 -9.83 6.08
CA PRO A 60 -1.27 -9.41 4.72
C PRO A 60 -0.41 -8.25 4.21
N ALA A 61 0.13 -7.41 5.12
CA ALA A 61 1.03 -6.32 4.74
C ALA A 61 2.42 -6.82 4.33
N CYS A 62 3.00 -7.78 5.05
CA CYS A 62 4.30 -8.37 4.68
C CYS A 62 4.21 -9.16 3.38
N GLY A 63 3.13 -9.94 3.19
CA GLY A 63 2.88 -10.62 1.93
C GLY A 63 2.64 -9.66 0.77
N ALA A 64 2.04 -8.47 1.02
CA ALA A 64 1.92 -7.44 -0.01
C ALA A 64 3.28 -6.89 -0.46
N THR A 65 4.23 -6.69 0.46
CA THR A 65 5.58 -6.21 0.14
C THR A 65 6.33 -7.19 -0.76
N ARG A 66 6.26 -8.50 -0.44
CA ARG A 66 6.89 -9.56 -1.24
C ARG A 66 6.21 -9.72 -2.61
N MET A 67 4.88 -9.71 -2.64
CA MET A 67 4.11 -9.69 -3.88
C MET A 67 4.52 -8.53 -4.81
N VAL A 68 4.69 -7.31 -4.25
CA VAL A 68 5.13 -6.16 -5.05
C VAL A 68 6.55 -6.36 -5.58
N TYR A 69 7.46 -6.90 -4.78
CA TYR A 69 8.82 -7.24 -5.22
C TYR A 69 8.80 -8.23 -6.40
N ASP A 70 8.03 -9.31 -6.30
CA ASP A 70 7.96 -10.33 -7.35
C ASP A 70 7.31 -9.79 -8.63
N LEU A 71 6.26 -8.97 -8.50
CA LEU A 71 5.67 -8.25 -9.63
C LEU A 71 6.67 -7.34 -10.33
N MET A 72 7.54 -6.66 -9.57
CA MET A 72 8.57 -5.80 -10.14
C MET A 72 9.62 -6.61 -10.91
N HIS A 73 9.91 -7.84 -10.50
CA HIS A 73 10.84 -8.74 -11.17
C HIS A 73 10.19 -9.64 -12.24
N GLY A 74 8.86 -9.50 -12.45
CA GLY A 74 8.11 -10.23 -13.47
C GLY A 74 7.68 -11.64 -13.06
N ASP A 75 7.83 -12.03 -11.80
CA ASP A 75 7.41 -13.33 -11.29
C ASP A 75 5.95 -13.28 -10.79
N LEU A 76 5.01 -13.48 -11.73
CA LEU A 76 3.58 -13.51 -11.39
C LEU A 76 3.19 -14.71 -10.52
N SER A 77 3.94 -15.81 -10.63
CA SER A 77 3.64 -17.03 -9.87
C SER A 77 4.01 -16.82 -8.40
N ALA A 78 5.21 -16.33 -8.13
CA ALA A 78 5.66 -16.01 -6.79
C ALA A 78 4.78 -14.91 -6.16
N ALA A 79 4.45 -13.85 -6.91
CA ALA A 79 3.53 -12.82 -6.45
C ALA A 79 2.14 -13.37 -6.05
N PHE A 80 1.63 -14.35 -6.80
CA PHE A 80 0.37 -15.01 -6.46
C PHE A 80 0.47 -15.80 -5.15
N HIS A 81 1.56 -16.54 -4.96
CA HIS A 81 1.81 -17.27 -3.70
C HIS A 81 1.98 -16.33 -2.51
N ASP A 82 2.60 -15.17 -2.72
CA ASP A 82 2.80 -14.19 -1.67
C ASP A 82 1.52 -13.54 -1.19
N ASN A 83 0.59 -13.20 -2.10
CA ASN A 83 -0.69 -12.62 -1.73
C ASN A 83 -1.76 -12.69 -2.83
N ALA A 84 -2.26 -13.88 -3.16
CA ALA A 84 -3.29 -14.08 -4.18
C ALA A 84 -4.51 -13.16 -4.02
N LEU A 85 -5.05 -13.02 -2.80
CA LEU A 85 -6.20 -12.13 -2.56
C LEU A 85 -5.89 -10.70 -2.99
N LEU A 86 -4.77 -10.15 -2.53
CA LEU A 86 -4.42 -8.76 -2.85
C LEU A 86 -4.07 -8.61 -4.33
N LEU A 87 -3.37 -9.57 -4.92
CA LEU A 87 -3.03 -9.57 -6.34
C LEU A 87 -4.30 -9.49 -7.21
N LEU A 88 -5.26 -10.37 -6.95
CA LEU A 88 -6.54 -10.41 -7.67
C LEU A 88 -7.42 -9.19 -7.37
N ALA A 89 -7.39 -8.68 -6.13
CA ALA A 89 -8.16 -7.51 -5.75
C ALA A 89 -7.54 -6.20 -6.26
N SER A 90 -6.23 -6.18 -6.56
CA SER A 90 -5.42 -4.98 -6.84
C SER A 90 -5.97 -4.04 -7.93
N PRO A 91 -6.65 -4.49 -9.01
CA PRO A 91 -7.17 -3.57 -10.02
C PRO A 91 -8.18 -2.56 -9.44
N PHE A 92 -8.98 -2.96 -8.44
CA PHE A 92 -9.98 -2.10 -7.83
C PHE A 92 -9.39 -0.93 -7.00
N PRO A 93 -8.52 -1.16 -5.99
CA PRO A 93 -7.88 -0.07 -5.26
C PRO A 93 -6.95 0.75 -6.17
N LEU A 94 -6.29 0.16 -7.17
CA LEU A 94 -5.51 0.91 -8.16
C LEU A 94 -6.40 1.87 -8.96
N TYR A 95 -7.59 1.44 -9.38
CA TYR A 95 -8.56 2.31 -10.04
C TYR A 95 -8.99 3.48 -9.12
N LEU A 96 -9.37 3.19 -7.87
CA LEU A 96 -9.75 4.23 -6.91
C LEU A 96 -8.61 5.22 -6.65
N TYR A 97 -7.39 4.72 -6.58
CA TYR A 97 -6.19 5.52 -6.40
C TYR A 97 -5.91 6.41 -7.63
N ALA A 98 -6.01 5.87 -8.84
CA ALA A 98 -5.87 6.64 -10.08
C ALA A 98 -6.94 7.74 -10.17
N ARG A 99 -8.19 7.44 -9.79
CA ARG A 99 -9.26 8.44 -9.66
C ARG A 99 -8.92 9.52 -8.63
N TRP A 100 -8.37 9.13 -7.49
CA TRP A 100 -7.95 10.08 -6.45
C TRP A 100 -6.82 11.02 -6.91
N VAL A 101 -5.79 10.48 -7.57
CA VAL A 101 -4.70 11.26 -8.15
C VAL A 101 -5.23 12.22 -9.22
N THR A 102 -6.00 11.70 -10.19
CA THR A 102 -6.51 12.49 -11.31
C THR A 102 -7.42 13.63 -10.87
N GLU A 103 -8.35 13.38 -9.94
CA GLU A 103 -9.22 14.43 -9.41
C GLU A 103 -8.43 15.44 -8.55
N GLY A 104 -7.45 14.97 -7.75
CA GLY A 104 -6.56 15.84 -6.99
C GLY A 104 -5.77 16.81 -7.89
N LEU A 105 -5.22 16.31 -9.00
CA LEU A 105 -4.53 17.11 -10.01
C LEU A 105 -5.46 18.11 -10.72
N ARG A 106 -6.75 17.79 -10.85
CA ARG A 106 -7.80 18.69 -11.36
C ARG A 106 -8.28 19.73 -10.34
N GLY A 107 -7.69 19.76 -9.14
CA GLY A 107 -8.11 20.67 -8.07
C GLY A 107 -9.39 20.26 -7.35
N ARG A 108 -9.85 19.01 -7.54
CA ARG A 108 -11.08 18.48 -6.93
C ARG A 108 -10.74 17.52 -5.80
N SER A 109 -11.54 17.55 -4.73
CA SER A 109 -11.44 16.54 -3.68
C SER A 109 -12.21 15.29 -4.08
N TYR A 110 -11.51 14.15 -4.13
CA TYR A 110 -12.14 12.84 -4.31
C TYR A 110 -12.01 12.04 -3.01
N ARG A 111 -13.14 11.57 -2.48
CA ARG A 111 -13.21 10.76 -1.28
C ARG A 111 -14.12 9.56 -1.55
N PRO A 112 -13.57 8.38 -1.87
CA PRO A 112 -14.38 7.19 -2.00
C PRO A 112 -14.99 6.86 -0.65
N THR A 113 -16.32 6.78 -0.58
CA THR A 113 -17.03 6.38 0.63
C THR A 113 -17.40 4.90 0.52
N LEU A 114 -16.91 4.09 1.46
CA LEU A 114 -17.39 2.73 1.65
C LEU A 114 -18.39 2.75 2.81
N GLY A 115 -19.59 2.21 2.58
CA GLY A 115 -20.54 2.02 3.66
C GLY A 115 -20.00 1.05 4.73
N ARG A 116 -20.46 1.19 5.97
CA ARG A 116 -20.01 0.36 7.11
C ARG A 116 -20.03 -1.14 6.81
N ARG A 117 -21.05 -1.63 6.09
CA ARG A 117 -21.14 -3.04 5.69
C ARG A 117 -20.00 -3.45 4.75
N ALA A 118 -19.67 -2.62 3.76
CA ALA A 118 -18.57 -2.89 2.85
C ALA A 118 -17.22 -2.82 3.57
N GLN A 119 -17.03 -1.88 4.51
CA GLN A 119 -15.83 -1.82 5.34
C GLN A 119 -15.66 -3.10 6.18
N LEU A 120 -16.74 -3.56 6.83
CA LEU A 120 -16.73 -4.80 7.59
C LEU A 120 -16.50 -6.03 6.70
N ALA A 121 -17.05 -6.05 5.48
CA ALA A 121 -16.80 -7.12 4.52
C ALA A 121 -15.33 -7.15 4.08
N VAL A 122 -14.74 -6.01 3.71
CA VAL A 122 -13.32 -5.92 3.34
C VAL A 122 -12.43 -6.37 4.49
N LEU A 123 -12.70 -5.91 5.72
CA LEU A 123 -11.95 -6.33 6.89
C LEU A 123 -12.11 -7.83 7.16
N GLY A 124 -13.34 -8.34 7.11
CA GLY A 124 -13.63 -9.76 7.31
C GLY A 124 -12.95 -10.65 6.29
N ILE A 125 -12.98 -10.27 5.00
CA ILE A 125 -12.29 -10.97 3.92
C ILE A 125 -10.77 -10.93 4.13
N ALA A 126 -10.20 -9.78 4.49
CA ALA A 126 -8.77 -9.65 4.74
C ALA A 126 -8.31 -10.53 5.92
N VAL A 127 -9.08 -10.57 7.01
CA VAL A 127 -8.81 -11.43 8.17
C VAL A 127 -8.97 -12.90 7.82
N ALA A 128 -10.07 -13.27 7.14
CA ALA A 128 -10.31 -14.64 6.72
C ALA A 128 -9.18 -15.14 5.81
N TRP A 129 -8.74 -14.33 4.84
CA TRP A 129 -7.60 -14.65 3.99
C TRP A 129 -6.32 -14.78 4.78
N ALA A 130 -6.05 -13.86 5.72
CA ALA A 130 -4.88 -13.95 6.59
C ALA A 130 -4.87 -15.23 7.42
N VAL A 131 -6.02 -15.75 7.84
CA VAL A 131 -6.11 -17.04 8.52
C VAL A 131 -5.88 -18.19 7.55
N VAL A 132 -6.60 -18.23 6.43
CA VAL A 132 -6.53 -19.32 5.43
C VAL A 132 -5.12 -19.49 4.90
N ARG A 133 -4.43 -18.40 4.53
CA ARG A 133 -3.06 -18.45 3.97
C ARG A 133 -1.98 -18.92 4.94
N ASN A 134 -2.28 -18.95 6.23
CA ASN A 134 -1.34 -19.30 7.30
C ASN A 134 -1.70 -20.64 7.97
N ALA A 135 -2.88 -21.18 7.67
CA ALA A 135 -3.37 -22.45 8.19
C ALA A 135 -3.23 -23.61 7.19
N VAL A 136 -2.87 -23.30 5.94
CA VAL A 136 -2.58 -24.22 4.83
C VAL A 136 -1.10 -24.06 4.48
#